data_AF-A0A971X0E4-F1
#
_entry.id   AF-A0A971X0E4-F1
#
_cell.length_a   1.000
_cell.length_b   1.000
_cell.length_c   1.000
_cell.angle_alpha   90.00
_cell.angle_beta   90.00
_cell.angle_gamma   90.00
#
_symmetry.space_group_name_H-M   'P 1'
#
loop_
_entity.id
_entity.type
_entity.pdbx_description
1 polymer ?
#
loop_
_entity_poly.entity_id
_entity_poly.type
_entity_poly.pdbx_seq_one_letter_code
_entity_poly.pdbx_strand_id
1 'polypeptide(L)' 'RHYQRLMAGLREAIQQGTLSDFVDGFYARRGLPTPPLN' A
#
# COMPACT_ATOMS: atom_id res chain seq x y z
N ARG A 1 7.58 2.57 -15.28
CA ARG A 1 6.10 2.42 -15.20
C ARG A 1 5.61 1.63 -13.99
N HIS A 2 6.30 0.58 -13.51
CA HIS A 2 5.87 -0.17 -12.32
C HIS A 2 5.83 0.68 -11.02
N TYR A 3 6.85 1.50 -10.78
CA TYR A 3 6.86 2.40 -9.61
C TYR A 3 5.87 3.56 -9.69
N GLN A 4 5.57 4.07 -10.90
CA GLN A 4 4.64 5.19 -11.08
C GLN A 4 3.23 4.82 -10.64
N ARG A 5 2.76 3.61 -10.96
CA ARG A 5 1.44 3.13 -10.50
C ARG A 5 1.40 2.90 -8.99
N LEU A 6 2.51 2.41 -8.42
CA LEU A 6 2.63 2.20 -6.98
C LEU A 6 2.58 3.53 -6.23
N MET A 7 3.29 4.56 -6.72
CA MET A 7 3.28 5.90 -6.13
C MET A 7 1.95 6.61 -6.31
N ALA A 8 1.22 6.37 -7.40
CA ALA A 8 -0.13 6.88 -7.57
C ALA A 8 -1.08 6.30 -6.52
N GLY A 9 -1.08 4.98 -6.32
CA GLY A 9 -1.91 4.32 -5.30
C GLY A 9 -1.54 4.73 -3.87
N LEU A 10 -0.25 4.84 -3.55
CA LEU A 10 0.20 5.34 -2.25
C LEU A 10 -0.29 6.78 -2.00
N ARG A 11 -0.17 7.67 -2.99
CA ARG A 11 -0.59 9.06 -2.85
C ARG A 11 -2.09 9.18 -2.61
N GLU A 12 -2.89 8.42 -3.36
CA GLU A 12 -4.34 8.38 -3.20
C GLU A 12 -4.74 7.85 -1.81
N ALA A 13 -4.11 6.76 -1.35
CA ALA A 13 -4.38 6.18 -0.04
C ALA A 13 -4.00 7.13 1.11
N ILE A 14 -2.91 7.90 0.97
CA ILE A 14 -2.55 8.96 1.92
C ILE A 14 -3.61 10.07 1.93
N GLN A 15 -4.07 10.50 0.76
CA GLN A 15 -5.06 11.56 0.63
C GLN A 15 -6.43 11.17 1.22
N GLN A 16 -6.80 9.90 1.11
CA GLN A 16 -8.05 9.35 1.64
C GLN A 16 -7.95 8.90 3.10
N GLY A 17 -6.74 8.87 3.69
CA GLY A 17 -6.52 8.35 5.04
C GLY A 17 -6.57 6.82 5.14
N THR A 18 -6.51 6.10 4.02
CA THR A 18 -6.65 4.63 3.90
C THR A 18 -5.31 3.94 3.61
N LEU A 19 -4.19 4.56 4.02
CA LEU A 19 -2.85 4.04 3.75
C LEU A 19 -2.65 2.63 4.32
N SER A 20 -3.16 2.34 5.52
CA SER A 20 -3.05 1.01 6.13
C SER A 20 -3.73 -0.06 5.28
N ASP A 21 -4.98 0.17 4.87
CA ASP A 21 -5.76 -0.76 4.04
C ASP A 21 -5.09 -1.03 2.69
N PHE A 22 -4.49 0.01 2.08
CA PHE A 22 -3.74 -0.13 0.84
C PHE A 22 -2.51 -1.02 1.02
N VAL A 23 -1.73 -0.80 2.08
CA VAL A 23 -0.53 -1.60 2.39
C VAL A 23 -0.93 -3.04 2.71
N ASP A 24 -1.98 -3.24 3.49
CA ASP A 24 -2.50 -4.56 3.84
C ASP A 24 -2.94 -5.35 2.61
N GLY A 25 -3.72 -4.71 1.72
CA GLY A 25 -4.12 -5.32 0.45
C GLY A 25 -2.93 -5.62 -0.47
N PHE A 26 -1.89 -4.78 -0.44
CA PHE A 26 -0.69 -5.00 -1.24
C PHE A 26 0.11 -6.22 -0.78
N TYR A 27 0.32 -6.38 0.54
CA TYR A 27 1.03 -7.53 1.09
C TYR A 27 0.17 -8.81 1.03
N ALA A 28 -1.14 -8.73 1.27
CA ALA A 28 -2.05 -9.85 1.15
C ALA A 28 -2.05 -10.47 -0.27
N ARG A 29 -2.02 -9.64 -1.32
CA ARG A 29 -1.89 -10.11 -2.72
C ARG A 29 -0.58 -10.85 -2.99
N ARG A 30 0.45 -10.59 -2.20
CA ARG A 30 1.74 -11.29 -2.26
C ARG A 30 1.81 -12.51 -1.35
N GLY A 31 0.74 -12.82 -0.62
CA GLY A 31 0.73 -13.88 0.40
C GLY A 31 1.65 -13.58 1.58
N LEU A 32 1.99 -12.30 1.78
CA LEU A 32 2.89 -11.84 2.84
C LEU A 32 2.09 -11.09 3.91
N PRO A 33 2.48 -11.18 5.19
CA PRO A 33 1.92 -10.32 6.22
C PRO A 33 2.46 -8.88 6.08
N THR A 34 1.66 -7.90 6.47
CA THR A 34 2.11 -6.51 6.57
C THR A 34 3.19 -6.39 7.65
N PRO A 35 4.36 -5.80 7.34
CA PRO A 35 5.42 -5.65 8.32
C PRO A 35 5.03 -4.65 9.43
N PRO A 36 5.38 -4.94 10.70
CA PRO A 36 5.17 -4.00 11.79
C PRO A 36 6.04 -2.75 11.61
N LEU A 37 5.46 -1.58 11.87
CA LEU A 37 6.19 -0.31 11.93
C LEU A 37 6.96 -0.25 13.26
N ASN A 38 8.23 -0.64 13.24
CA ASN A 38 9.16 -0.45 14.36
C ASN A 38 9.67 0.99 14.42
#